data_AF-A0A813TVM7-F1
#
_entry.id   AF-A0A813TVM7-F1
#
_cell.length_a   1.000
_cell.length_b   1.000
_cell.length_c   1.000
_cell.angle_alpha   90.00
_cell.angle_beta   90.00
_cell.angle_gamma   90.00
#
_symmetry.space_group_name_H-M   'P 1'
#
loop_
_entity.id
_entity.type
_entity.pdbx_description
1 polymer ?
#
loop_
_entity_poly.entity_id
_entity_poly.type
_entity_poly.pdbx_seq_one_letter_code
_entity_poly.pdbx_strand_id
1 'polypeptide(L)'
;MQSTVFLFLVASVIGTVQSQTWAGTYIADSTCSTSACCCLSGQVVVTSASANTYTVNSGTSGVCGGVTTFTGTAHTDGYTGWMVVTDNNTLTLSSDSNTINVISPSNAACSGQGVKSGVIKQHPNIIMLLAICLISMMMSALKL
;
A
#
# COMPACT_ATOMS: atom_id res chain seq x y z
N MET A 1 -30.39 -29.63 28.81
CA MET A 1 -30.15 -29.52 27.35
C MET A 1 -30.55 -28.11 26.93
N GLN A 2 -29.79 -27.46 26.04
CA GLN A 2 -30.08 -26.14 25.45
C GLN A 2 -29.51 -24.89 26.17
N SER A 3 -28.20 -24.84 26.49
CA SER A 3 -27.56 -23.55 26.81
C SER A 3 -26.03 -23.54 26.63
N THR A 4 -25.53 -24.09 25.52
CA THR A 4 -24.07 -24.11 25.28
C THR A 4 -23.66 -24.03 23.80
N VAL A 5 -24.63 -23.87 22.89
CA VAL A 5 -24.39 -23.97 21.44
C VAL A 5 -24.43 -22.60 20.73
N PHE A 6 -24.79 -21.52 21.44
CA PHE A 6 -24.91 -20.17 20.85
C PHE A 6 -23.64 -19.29 20.95
N LEU A 7 -22.53 -19.82 21.43
CA LEU A 7 -21.26 -19.09 21.61
C LEU A 7 -20.16 -19.49 20.61
N PHE A 8 -20.54 -20.09 19.48
CA PHE A 8 -19.61 -20.49 18.41
C PHE A 8 -19.81 -19.75 17.07
N LEU A 9 -20.72 -18.75 17.02
CA LEU A 9 -20.96 -17.95 15.81
C LEU A 9 -20.59 -16.47 15.99
N VAL A 10 -19.50 -16.22 16.71
CA VAL A 10 -18.67 -15.03 16.48
C VAL A 10 -17.23 -15.49 16.33
N ALA A 11 -17.01 -16.50 15.48
CA ALA A 11 -15.82 -16.45 14.62
C ALA A 11 -16.07 -15.27 13.68
N SER A 12 -15.89 -14.05 14.21
CA SER A 12 -15.76 -12.88 13.36
C SER A 12 -14.68 -13.28 12.37
N VAL A 13 -15.10 -13.36 11.12
CA VAL A 13 -14.21 -13.27 9.98
C VAL A 13 -13.43 -11.99 10.25
N ILE A 14 -12.29 -12.10 10.92
CA ILE A 14 -11.24 -11.09 10.92
C ILE A 14 -10.69 -11.21 9.50
N GLY A 15 -11.51 -10.81 8.51
CA GLY A 15 -11.01 -10.37 7.24
C GLY A 15 -10.02 -9.30 7.64
N THR A 16 -8.75 -9.59 7.44
CA THR A 16 -7.69 -8.63 7.61
C THR A 16 -8.07 -7.48 6.70
N VAL A 17 -8.68 -6.43 7.27
CA VAL A 17 -8.85 -5.17 6.56
C VAL A 17 -7.42 -4.67 6.44
N GLN A 18 -6.78 -5.07 5.34
CA GLN A 18 -5.42 -4.65 5.05
C GLN A 18 -5.54 -3.14 4.89
N SER A 19 -4.96 -2.40 5.84
CA SER A 19 -4.94 -0.95 5.76
C SER A 19 -4.30 -0.57 4.44
N GLN A 20 -5.12 -0.11 3.49
CA GLN A 20 -4.66 0.18 2.15
C GLN A 20 -3.78 1.42 2.21
N THR A 21 -2.48 1.21 2.13
CA THR A 21 -1.50 2.29 2.20
C THR A 21 -0.60 2.25 0.98
N TRP A 22 -0.47 3.42 0.37
CA TRP A 22 0.44 3.69 -0.71
C TRP A 22 1.89 3.67 -0.25
N ALA A 23 2.15 3.92 1.04
CA ALA A 23 3.50 3.88 1.57
C ALA A 23 4.10 2.46 1.47
N GLY A 24 5.35 2.41 1.04
CA GLY A 24 6.10 1.18 0.88
C GLY A 24 7.04 1.21 -0.32
N THR A 25 7.59 0.04 -0.60
CA THR A 25 8.59 -0.15 -1.64
C THR A 25 7.99 -0.98 -2.76
N TYR A 26 8.09 -0.49 -3.99
CA TYR A 26 7.59 -1.15 -5.19
C TYR A 26 8.75 -1.43 -6.14
N ILE A 27 8.64 -2.49 -6.93
CA ILE A 27 9.53 -2.78 -8.04
C ILE A 27 8.79 -2.38 -9.30
N ALA A 28 9.34 -1.41 -10.04
CA ALA A 28 8.79 -1.01 -11.33
C ALA A 28 8.91 -2.18 -12.31
N ASP A 29 7.85 -2.43 -13.06
CA ASP A 29 7.86 -3.42 -14.12
C ASP A 29 8.56 -2.91 -15.39
N SER A 30 8.63 -3.78 -16.40
CA SER A 30 9.21 -3.44 -17.70
C SER A 30 8.14 -3.08 -18.75
N THR A 31 6.91 -2.73 -18.34
CA THR A 31 5.83 -2.43 -19.30
C THR A 31 5.86 -1.00 -19.78
N CYS A 32 6.54 -0.12 -19.05
CA CYS A 32 6.78 1.25 -19.50
C CYS A 32 7.81 1.30 -20.65
N SER A 33 7.56 2.16 -21.64
CA SER A 33 8.41 2.28 -22.82
C SER A 33 9.63 3.16 -22.56
N THR A 34 10.84 2.59 -22.68
CA THR A 34 12.11 3.31 -22.53
C THR A 34 12.41 4.28 -23.68
N SER A 35 11.50 4.43 -24.66
CA SER A 35 11.61 5.43 -25.73
C SER A 35 11.42 6.87 -25.24
N ALA A 36 10.88 7.07 -24.03
CA ALA A 36 10.66 8.37 -23.41
C ALA A 36 11.17 8.40 -21.95
N CYS A 37 11.44 9.59 -21.41
CA CYS A 37 11.87 9.74 -20.01
C CYS A 37 10.70 9.82 -19.06
N CYS A 38 10.07 8.69 -18.78
CA CYS A 38 8.97 8.63 -17.83
C CYS A 38 8.85 7.27 -17.14
N CYS A 39 9.71 6.32 -17.48
CA CYS A 39 9.72 5.03 -16.82
C CYS A 39 10.49 5.12 -15.52
N LEU A 40 9.81 4.81 -14.42
CA LEU A 40 10.48 4.55 -13.16
C LEU A 40 11.24 3.23 -13.29
N SER A 41 12.37 3.11 -12.59
CA SER A 41 13.24 1.94 -12.71
C SER A 41 13.71 1.45 -11.34
N GLY A 42 13.95 0.14 -11.28
CA GLY A 42 14.41 -0.54 -10.09
C GLY A 42 13.41 -0.41 -8.94
N GLN A 43 13.91 0.09 -7.80
CA GLN A 43 13.12 0.26 -6.60
C GLN A 43 12.47 1.65 -6.56
N VAL A 44 11.15 1.68 -6.41
CA VAL A 44 10.33 2.86 -6.18
C VAL A 44 9.95 2.91 -4.69
N VAL A 45 10.35 3.97 -4.00
CA VAL A 45 10.05 4.19 -2.59
C VAL A 45 8.97 5.25 -2.47
N VAL A 46 7.85 4.89 -1.84
CA VAL A 46 6.74 5.80 -1.55
C VAL A 46 6.64 6.00 -0.05
N THR A 47 6.73 7.25 0.40
CA THR A 47 6.72 7.63 1.82
C THR A 47 5.57 8.58 2.10
N SER A 48 4.83 8.36 3.19
CA SER A 48 3.79 9.30 3.65
C SER A 48 4.45 10.58 4.15
N ALA A 49 4.10 11.72 3.56
CA ALA A 49 4.56 13.04 4.00
C ALA A 49 3.50 13.74 4.86
N SER A 50 2.22 13.54 4.57
CA SER A 50 1.07 14.01 5.34
C SER A 50 -0.08 13.00 5.26
N ALA A 51 -1.27 13.34 5.76
CA ALA A 51 -2.46 12.50 5.64
C ALA A 51 -2.84 12.18 4.18
N ASN A 52 -2.65 13.15 3.27
CA ASN A 52 -3.09 13.06 1.87
C ASN A 52 -1.94 13.23 0.87
N THR A 53 -0.70 13.29 1.33
CA THR A 53 0.48 13.57 0.51
C THR A 53 1.54 12.49 0.71
N TYR A 54 2.10 12.05 -0.41
CA TYR A 54 3.19 11.08 -0.44
C TYR A 54 4.34 11.61 -1.30
N THR A 55 5.55 11.23 -0.91
CA THR A 55 6.77 11.45 -1.70
C THR A 55 7.12 10.16 -2.41
N VAL A 56 7.34 10.24 -3.72
CA VAL A 56 7.76 9.14 -4.58
C VAL A 56 9.21 9.38 -4.98
N ASN A 57 10.09 8.41 -4.73
CA ASN A 57 11.48 8.45 -5.12
C ASN A 57 11.85 7.15 -5.85
N SER A 58 12.50 7.25 -7.01
CA SER A 58 12.91 6.08 -7.78
C SER A 58 14.08 6.38 -8.70
N GLY A 59 14.66 5.33 -9.29
CA GLY A 59 15.42 5.48 -10.51
C GLY A 59 14.51 5.85 -11.69
N THR A 60 15.10 6.35 -12.76
CA THR A 60 14.45 6.50 -14.07
C THR A 60 15.10 5.58 -15.10
N SER A 61 14.36 5.25 -16.15
CA SER A 61 14.84 4.53 -17.32
C SER A 61 14.31 5.20 -18.59
N GLY A 62 15.02 5.01 -19.69
CA GLY A 62 14.73 5.58 -21.00
C GLY A 62 15.60 6.79 -21.35
N VAL A 63 15.14 7.56 -22.34
CA VAL A 63 15.89 8.68 -22.91
C VAL A 63 15.80 9.92 -22.01
N CYS A 64 16.43 9.84 -20.84
CA CYS A 64 16.34 10.83 -19.77
C CYS A 64 17.39 11.93 -19.78
N GLY A 65 18.14 12.10 -20.88
CA GLY A 65 19.12 13.19 -21.02
C GLY A 65 20.19 13.23 -19.92
N GLY A 66 20.49 12.08 -19.29
CA GLY A 66 21.43 11.96 -18.18
C GLY A 66 20.79 11.97 -16.77
N VAL A 67 19.48 12.22 -16.67
CA VAL A 67 18.74 12.08 -15.40
C VAL A 67 18.60 10.59 -15.06
N THR A 68 19.00 10.23 -13.86
CA THR A 68 18.99 8.84 -13.36
C THR A 68 18.02 8.60 -12.22
N THR A 69 17.46 9.68 -11.65
CA THR A 69 16.57 9.64 -10.50
C THR A 69 15.33 10.50 -10.73
N PHE A 70 14.23 10.08 -10.13
CA PHE A 70 12.96 10.79 -10.10
C PHE A 70 12.58 11.05 -8.65
N THR A 71 12.14 12.27 -8.36
CA THR A 71 11.49 12.61 -7.10
C THR A 71 10.23 13.39 -7.42
N GLY A 72 9.08 12.87 -6.98
CA GLY A 72 7.77 13.44 -7.24
C GLY A 72 6.92 13.51 -5.97
N THR A 73 5.96 14.43 -5.99
CA THR A 73 4.94 14.54 -4.95
C THR A 73 3.64 14.01 -5.50
N ALA A 74 2.95 13.24 -4.67
CA ALA A 74 1.72 12.55 -5.01
C ALA A 74 0.62 12.91 -4.01
N HIS A 75 -0.62 13.08 -4.49
CA HIS A 75 -1.75 13.45 -3.64
C HIS A 75 -2.90 12.47 -3.79
N THR A 76 -3.54 12.11 -2.68
CA THR A 76 -4.80 11.36 -2.68
C THR A 76 -5.97 12.33 -2.78
N ASP A 77 -6.81 12.20 -3.79
CA ASP A 77 -7.97 13.07 -4.00
C ASP A 77 -9.18 12.68 -3.12
N GLY A 78 -8.94 12.13 -1.93
CA GLY A 78 -10.00 11.67 -1.02
C GLY A 78 -10.69 10.36 -1.43
N TYR A 79 -10.40 9.81 -2.61
CA TYR A 79 -10.83 8.47 -3.02
C TYR A 79 -9.77 7.43 -2.64
N THR A 80 -10.13 6.47 -1.79
CA THR A 80 -9.27 5.36 -1.39
C THR A 80 -9.05 4.43 -2.59
N GLY A 81 -8.04 4.73 -3.41
CA GLY A 81 -7.70 3.89 -4.57
C GLY A 81 -6.92 4.60 -5.65
N TRP A 82 -6.92 5.94 -5.72
CA TRP A 82 -6.21 6.67 -6.76
C TRP A 82 -5.38 7.86 -6.23
N MET A 83 -4.27 8.17 -6.90
CA MET A 83 -3.39 9.31 -6.60
C MET A 83 -2.97 10.03 -7.88
N VAL A 84 -2.77 11.34 -7.81
CA VAL A 84 -2.26 12.13 -8.94
C VAL A 84 -0.78 12.47 -8.71
N VAL A 85 0.06 12.19 -9.70
CA VAL A 85 1.51 12.47 -9.66
C VAL A 85 1.93 13.13 -10.95
N THR A 86 2.16 14.46 -10.90
CA THR A 86 2.60 15.30 -12.03
C THR A 86 1.66 15.27 -13.26
N ASP A 87 1.38 16.44 -13.85
CA ASP A 87 0.70 16.66 -15.15
C ASP A 87 -0.37 15.63 -15.59
N ASN A 88 -1.32 15.30 -14.71
CA ASN A 88 -2.45 14.37 -14.92
C ASN A 88 -2.15 12.86 -14.96
N ASN A 89 -0.96 12.39 -14.58
CA ASN A 89 -0.80 10.94 -14.40
C ASN A 89 -1.58 10.50 -13.16
N THR A 90 -2.36 9.44 -13.32
CA THR A 90 -3.14 8.84 -12.23
C THR A 90 -2.53 7.50 -11.86
N LEU A 91 -2.25 7.30 -10.58
CA LEU A 91 -1.91 6.00 -10.04
C LEU A 91 -3.15 5.35 -9.43
N THR A 92 -3.28 4.04 -9.57
CA THR A 92 -4.27 3.21 -8.85
C THR A 92 -3.59 2.22 -7.93
N LEU A 93 -4.05 2.10 -6.67
CA LEU A 93 -3.61 1.05 -5.76
C LEU A 93 -4.62 -0.09 -5.81
N SER A 94 -4.11 -1.32 -6.00
CA SER A 94 -4.95 -2.51 -5.98
C SER A 94 -5.60 -2.73 -4.61
N SER A 95 -6.75 -3.41 -4.60
CA SER A 95 -7.51 -3.64 -3.37
C SER A 95 -6.75 -4.46 -2.31
N ASP A 96 -5.79 -5.28 -2.75
CA ASP A 96 -4.89 -6.07 -1.91
C ASP A 96 -3.60 -5.32 -1.54
N SER A 97 -3.47 -4.03 -1.91
CA SER A 97 -2.32 -3.16 -1.64
C SER A 97 -0.97 -3.70 -2.10
N ASN A 98 -0.96 -4.58 -3.10
CA ASN A 98 0.26 -5.20 -3.61
C ASN A 98 0.74 -4.59 -4.93
N THR A 99 -0.13 -3.88 -5.64
CA THR A 99 0.16 -3.42 -7.01
C THR A 99 -0.24 -1.98 -7.18
N ILE A 100 0.62 -1.20 -7.81
CA ILE A 100 0.33 0.15 -8.27
C ILE A 100 0.31 0.16 -9.80
N ASN A 101 -0.70 0.78 -10.39
CA ASN A 101 -0.76 1.01 -11.83
C ASN A 101 -0.62 2.50 -12.08
N VAL A 102 0.23 2.89 -13.03
CA VAL A 102 0.40 4.28 -13.47
C VAL A 102 -0.26 4.41 -14.83
N ILE A 103 -1.20 5.34 -14.94
CA ILE A 103 -1.89 5.66 -16.19
C ILE A 103 -1.55 7.11 -16.54
N SER A 104 -0.92 7.28 -17.70
CA SER A 104 -0.65 8.58 -18.29
C SER A 104 -1.59 8.80 -19.48
N PRO A 105 -2.66 9.60 -19.33
CA PRO A 105 -3.66 9.79 -20.38
C PRO A 105 -3.12 10.59 -21.58
N SER A 106 -2.10 11.41 -21.35
CA SER A 106 -1.42 12.20 -22.39
C SER A 106 -0.34 11.42 -23.14
N ASN A 107 0.20 10.35 -22.54
CA ASN A 107 1.24 9.53 -23.16
C ASN A 107 1.20 8.08 -22.67
N ALA A 108 0.58 7.20 -23.45
CA ALA A 108 0.48 5.78 -23.12
C ALA A 108 1.85 5.10 -22.90
N ALA A 109 2.92 5.61 -23.53
CA ALA A 109 4.29 5.10 -23.36
C ALA A 109 4.83 5.25 -21.92
N CYS A 110 4.22 6.15 -21.14
CA CYS A 110 4.55 6.43 -19.73
C CYS A 110 3.64 5.72 -18.74
N SER A 111 2.74 4.88 -19.22
CA SER A 111 1.93 4.01 -18.36
C SER A 111 2.73 2.76 -18.02
N GLY A 112 2.46 2.19 -16.84
CA GLY A 112 3.17 1.00 -16.38
C GLY A 112 2.65 0.53 -15.02
N GLN A 113 3.34 -0.42 -14.42
CA GLN A 113 2.94 -0.98 -13.13
C GLN A 113 4.14 -1.19 -12.21
N GLY A 114 3.87 -1.23 -10.90
CA GLY A 114 4.83 -1.64 -9.89
C GLY A 114 4.22 -2.64 -8.93
N VAL A 115 5.02 -3.61 -8.49
CA VAL A 115 4.62 -4.62 -7.49
C VAL A 115 5.34 -4.33 -6.19
N LYS A 116 4.62 -4.32 -5.08
CA LYS A 116 5.16 -4.06 -3.75
C LYS A 116 6.17 -5.15 -3.39
N SER A 117 7.42 -4.77 -3.14
CA SER A 117 8.45 -5.68 -2.63
C SER A 117 8.15 -5.95 -1.15
N GLY A 118 7.92 -7.21 -0.77
CA GLY A 118 7.47 -7.64 0.57
C GLY A 118 8.31 -7.07 1.73
N VAL A 119 7.84 -6.98 2.98
CA VAL A 119 6.68 -7.53 3.68
C VAL A 119 6.00 -6.35 4.40
N ILE A 120 4.66 -6.36 4.49
CA ILE A 120 3.99 -5.49 5.45
C ILE A 120 4.59 -5.81 6.82
N LYS A 121 5.38 -4.90 7.41
CA LYS A 121 5.55 -4.94 8.87
C LYS A 121 4.16 -4.65 9.41
N GLN A 122 3.35 -5.70 9.58
CA GLN A 122 2.19 -5.65 10.44
C GLN A 122 2.72 -5.07 11.74
N HIS A 123 2.38 -3.82 12.03
CA HIS A 123 2.43 -3.40 13.42
C HIS A 123 1.53 -4.41 14.13
N PRO A 124 2.05 -5.19 15.10
CA PRO A 124 1.19 -6.05 15.89
C PRO A 124 0.11 -5.13 16.45
N ASN A 125 -1.12 -5.40 16.02
CA ASN A 125 -2.27 -4.58 16.31
C ASN A 125 -2.34 -4.48 17.85
N ILE A 126 -2.12 -3.29 18.41
CA ILE A 126 -2.03 -3.08 19.87
C ILE A 126 -3.27 -3.62 20.59
N ILE A 127 -4.39 -3.70 19.86
CA ILE A 127 -5.67 -4.29 20.27
C ILE A 127 -5.54 -5.81 20.58
N MET A 128 -4.71 -6.55 19.85
CA MET A 128 -4.46 -7.98 20.08
C MET A 128 -3.64 -8.22 21.36
N LEU A 129 -2.66 -7.37 21.66
CA LEU A 129 -1.93 -7.43 22.93
C LEU A 129 -2.83 -7.12 24.13
N LEU A 130 -3.71 -6.12 24.00
CA LEU A 130 -4.69 -5.77 25.03
C LEU A 130 -5.71 -6.88 25.26
N ALA A 131 -6.18 -7.55 24.21
CA ALA A 131 -7.10 -8.68 24.31
C ALA A 131 -6.46 -9.88 25.05
N ILE A 132 -5.19 -10.20 24.76
CA ILE A 132 -4.46 -11.28 25.45
C ILE A 132 -4.26 -10.94 26.94
N CYS A 133 -3.95 -9.69 27.27
CA CYS A 133 -3.85 -9.23 28.67
C CYS A 133 -5.20 -9.30 29.42
N LEU A 134 -6.31 -8.95 28.77
CA LEU A 134 -7.63 -9.03 29.41
C LEU A 134 -8.04 -10.49 29.65
N ILE A 135 -7.77 -11.40 28.70
CA ILE A 135 -8.06 -12.83 28.86
C ILE A 135 -7.22 -13.44 29.99
N SER A 136 -5.94 -13.07 30.12
CA SER A 136 -5.08 -13.56 31.21
C SER A 136 -5.51 -13.05 32.60
N MET A 137 -6.01 -11.80 32.68
CA MET A 137 -6.61 -11.26 33.89
C MET A 137 -7.92 -11.98 34.27
N MET A 138 -8.78 -12.28 33.29
CA MET A 138 -10.03 -13.01 33.53
C MET A 138 -9.79 -14.47 33.93
N MET A 139 -8.78 -15.15 33.37
CA MET A 139 -8.39 -16.50 33.78
C MET A 139 -7.77 -16.55 35.19
N SER A 140 -7.15 -15.46 35.63
CA SER A 140 -6.62 -15.33 36.99
C SER A 140 -7.73 -15.06 38.01
N ALA A 141 -8.78 -14.35 37.62
CA ALA A 141 -9.96 -14.10 38.45
C ALA A 141 -10.90 -15.32 38.57
N LEU A 142 -10.82 -16.29 37.65
CA LEU A 142 -11.62 -17.52 37.67
C LEU A 142 -10.99 -18.65 38.51
N LYS A 143 -9.85 -18.39 39.18
CA LYS A 143 -9.14 -19.34 40.05
C LYS A 143 -9.35 -19.11 41.56
N LEU A 144 -10.32 -18.28 41.96
CA LEU A 144 -10.82 -18.23 43.34
C LEU A 144 -12.23 -18.81 43.44
#